data_AF-A0AAE6UI69-F1
#
_entry.id   AF-A0AAE6UI69-F1
#
_cell.length_a   1.000
_cell.length_b   1.000
_cell.length_c   1.000
_cell.angle_alpha   90.00
_cell.angle_beta   90.00
_cell.angle_gamma   90.00
#
_symmetry.space_group_name_H-M   'P 1'
#
loop_
_entity.id
_entity.type
_entity.pdbx_description
1 polymer ?
#
loop_
_entity_poly.entity_id
_entity_poly.type
_entity_poly.pdbx_seq_one_letter_code
_entity_poly.pdbx_strand_id
1 'polypeptide(L)'
;MKIGINGLGRIGRCLIRCIYENYSMYNGTLELSALNGSTLPETHAHLIQYDSIHGKFPHDVTYGKDYIFINNTKIPLSTEKDPKNIPWKEHNIDIVLECTGKFNKKSLAEEHINSIVKKVIVSAPMENSDITLVYGVNNEILKKEHKVISAGSCTTNCIAPILKIMHDTIGIKNGFLTTIHSYTNDQNLVDNNHKDLRRARASALSMIPTTTGATKTINSIIPELKGKLNGTAIRVPTPNVSMIDLVFNSIKSTNTNEINSIIKEFSQNSKVINITDKKLVSIDFCHSTYSAIVDANETYVTDNNLCRIAAWYDNEWAFAMRMLDIACLLSQYIN
;
A
#
# COMPACT_ATOMS: atom_id res chain seq x y z
N MET A 1 -17.73 0.24 12.45
CA MET A 1 -17.69 1.16 11.29
C MET A 1 -17.81 0.34 10.01
N LYS A 2 -18.74 0.71 9.13
CA LYS A 2 -19.02 -0.02 7.87
C LYS A 2 -18.16 0.51 6.73
N ILE A 3 -17.48 -0.40 6.04
CA ILE A 3 -16.62 -0.07 4.92
C ILE A 3 -17.13 -0.69 3.61
N GLY A 4 -16.97 0.06 2.53
CA GLY A 4 -17.22 -0.38 1.16
C GLY A 4 -15.91 -0.43 0.37
N ILE A 5 -15.75 -1.39 -0.54
CA ILE A 5 -14.57 -1.47 -1.42
C ILE A 5 -15.00 -1.20 -2.85
N ASN A 6 -14.43 -0.18 -3.49
CA ASN A 6 -14.59 0.07 -4.92
C ASN A 6 -13.38 -0.44 -5.69
N GLY A 7 -13.59 -1.38 -6.62
CA GLY A 7 -12.53 -1.95 -7.44
C GLY A 7 -11.94 -3.22 -6.83
N LEU A 8 -12.39 -4.37 -7.32
CA LEU A 8 -11.95 -5.71 -6.88
C LEU A 8 -10.74 -6.22 -7.69
N GLY A 9 -9.77 -5.33 -7.92
CA GLY A 9 -8.46 -5.68 -8.48
C GLY A 9 -7.57 -6.39 -7.45
N ARG A 10 -6.25 -6.39 -7.66
CA ARG A 10 -5.31 -7.05 -6.73
C ARG A 10 -5.42 -6.49 -5.31
N ILE A 11 -5.36 -5.17 -5.14
CA ILE A 11 -5.49 -4.52 -3.83
C ILE A 11 -6.87 -4.71 -3.21
N GLY A 12 -7.96 -4.52 -3.98
CA GLY A 12 -9.33 -4.72 -3.48
C GLY A 12 -9.57 -6.13 -2.93
N ARG A 13 -9.08 -7.16 -3.63
CA ARG A 13 -9.17 -8.55 -3.13
C ARG A 13 -8.23 -8.79 -1.95
N CYS A 14 -7.03 -8.21 -1.93
CA CYS A 14 -6.15 -8.26 -0.76
C CYS A 14 -6.81 -7.62 0.48
N LEU A 15 -7.54 -6.51 0.33
CA LEU A 15 -8.28 -5.88 1.43
C LEU A 15 -9.33 -6.81 2.02
N ILE A 16 -10.15 -7.45 1.16
CA ILE A 16 -11.11 -8.46 1.60
C ILE A 16 -10.38 -9.55 2.38
N ARG A 17 -9.36 -10.15 1.77
CA ARG A 17 -8.60 -11.24 2.40
C ARG A 17 -7.96 -10.82 3.72
N CYS A 18 -7.34 -9.64 3.80
CA CYS A 18 -6.74 -9.10 5.01
C CYS A 18 -7.74 -8.97 6.16
N ILE A 19 -8.97 -8.51 5.90
CA ILE A 19 -10.03 -8.39 6.93
C ILE A 19 -10.35 -9.75 7.56
N TYR A 20 -10.41 -10.81 6.75
CA TYR A 20 -10.80 -12.14 7.20
C TYR A 20 -9.63 -12.98 7.74
N GLU A 21 -8.44 -12.86 7.15
CA GLU A 21 -7.23 -13.58 7.60
C GLU A 21 -6.64 -12.95 8.87
N ASN A 22 -6.81 -11.63 9.06
CA ASN A 22 -6.39 -10.90 10.26
C ASN A 22 -7.59 -10.46 11.11
N TYR A 23 -8.60 -11.32 11.20
CA TYR A 23 -9.88 -11.00 11.85
C TYR A 23 -9.69 -10.45 13.27
N SER A 24 -8.78 -11.00 14.08
CA SER A 24 -8.51 -10.51 15.43
C SER A 24 -8.01 -9.06 15.50
N MET A 25 -7.41 -8.54 14.42
CA MET A 25 -6.92 -7.16 14.36
C MET A 25 -8.01 -6.15 13.99
N TYR A 26 -8.96 -6.55 13.14
CA TYR A 26 -9.92 -5.64 12.52
C TYR A 26 -11.36 -5.84 13.01
N ASN A 27 -11.66 -7.00 13.61
CA ASN A 27 -12.96 -7.29 14.21
C ASN A 27 -13.31 -6.27 15.29
N GLY A 28 -14.60 -5.93 15.37
CA GLY A 28 -15.12 -4.90 16.28
C GLY A 28 -14.88 -3.47 15.81
N THR A 29 -13.95 -3.23 14.89
CA THR A 29 -13.69 -1.89 14.32
C THR A 29 -14.24 -1.76 12.90
N LEU A 30 -13.92 -2.71 12.01
CA LEU A 30 -14.29 -2.69 10.60
C LEU A 30 -15.32 -3.77 10.25
N GLU A 31 -16.37 -3.38 9.54
CA GLU A 31 -17.38 -4.29 8.96
C GLU A 31 -17.40 -4.12 7.44
N LEU A 32 -16.91 -5.11 6.70
CA LEU A 32 -17.02 -5.11 5.24
C LEU A 32 -18.48 -5.31 4.82
N SER A 33 -19.10 -4.23 4.33
CA SER A 33 -20.56 -4.15 4.19
C SER A 33 -21.04 -4.03 2.74
N ALA A 34 -20.17 -3.66 1.80
CA ALA A 34 -20.51 -3.62 0.38
C ALA A 34 -19.27 -3.66 -0.52
N LEU A 35 -19.44 -4.18 -1.73
CA LEU A 35 -18.42 -4.22 -2.78
C LEU A 35 -18.95 -3.58 -4.06
N ASN A 36 -18.06 -2.97 -4.83
CA ASN A 36 -18.33 -2.60 -6.21
C ASN A 36 -17.20 -3.12 -7.13
N GLY A 37 -17.55 -3.84 -8.19
CA GLY A 37 -16.58 -4.48 -9.08
C GLY A 37 -17.03 -4.52 -10.53
N SER A 38 -16.10 -4.51 -11.47
CA SER A 38 -16.40 -4.34 -12.91
C SER A 38 -16.84 -5.61 -13.65
N THR A 39 -17.09 -6.71 -12.94
CA THR A 39 -17.40 -8.04 -13.50
C THR A 39 -18.46 -8.75 -12.66
N LEU A 40 -18.92 -9.92 -13.12
CA LEU A 40 -19.96 -10.71 -12.48
C LEU A 40 -19.53 -11.24 -11.08
N PRO A 41 -20.49 -11.48 -10.16
CA PRO A 41 -20.20 -12.04 -8.84
C PRO A 41 -19.43 -13.36 -8.88
N GLU A 42 -19.74 -14.25 -9.82
CA GLU A 42 -19.04 -15.52 -10.03
C GLU A 42 -17.54 -15.32 -10.26
N THR A 43 -17.18 -14.37 -11.14
CA THR A 43 -15.79 -14.05 -11.46
C THR A 43 -15.07 -13.51 -10.22
N HIS A 44 -15.71 -12.62 -9.46
CA HIS A 44 -15.10 -12.09 -8.23
C HIS A 44 -14.96 -13.17 -7.17
N ALA A 45 -15.97 -14.00 -6.95
CA ALA A 45 -15.92 -15.10 -5.99
C ALA A 45 -14.75 -16.05 -6.32
N HIS A 46 -14.61 -16.44 -7.59
CA HIS A 46 -13.48 -17.25 -8.04
C HIS A 46 -12.12 -16.59 -7.76
N LEU A 47 -11.97 -15.32 -8.13
CA LEU A 47 -10.70 -14.57 -7.96
C LEU A 47 -10.38 -14.18 -6.51
N ILE A 48 -11.38 -14.17 -5.62
CA ILE A 48 -11.16 -14.04 -4.18
C ILE A 48 -10.75 -15.40 -3.60
N GLN A 49 -11.41 -16.49 -4.01
CA GLN A 49 -11.14 -17.84 -3.52
C GLN A 49 -9.74 -18.33 -3.91
N TYR A 50 -9.27 -18.00 -5.12
CA TYR A 50 -8.01 -18.50 -5.69
C TYR A 50 -7.13 -17.35 -6.18
N ASP A 51 -5.92 -17.23 -5.62
CA ASP A 51 -4.90 -16.28 -6.07
C ASP A 51 -3.54 -16.98 -6.23
N SER A 52 -2.82 -16.72 -7.33
CA SER A 52 -1.54 -17.37 -7.62
C SER A 52 -0.38 -16.91 -6.73
N ILE A 53 -0.49 -15.73 -6.10
CA ILE A 53 0.55 -15.17 -5.24
C ILE A 53 0.25 -15.51 -3.78
N HIS A 54 -0.99 -15.26 -3.35
CA HIS A 54 -1.41 -15.41 -1.96
C HIS A 54 -2.09 -16.76 -1.67
N GLY A 55 -2.11 -17.67 -2.64
CA GLY A 55 -2.72 -18.99 -2.52
C GLY A 55 -4.25 -18.98 -2.42
N LYS A 56 -4.81 -20.15 -2.09
CA LYS A 56 -6.25 -20.31 -1.85
C LYS A 56 -6.64 -19.58 -0.56
N PHE A 57 -7.67 -18.74 -0.64
CA PHE A 57 -8.24 -18.08 0.52
C PHE A 57 -8.83 -19.12 1.50
N PRO A 58 -8.54 -19.06 2.81
CA PRO A 58 -8.93 -20.12 3.75
C PRO A 58 -10.41 -20.12 4.12
N HIS A 59 -11.18 -19.12 3.69
CA HIS A 59 -12.63 -19.03 3.91
C HIS A 59 -13.37 -19.41 2.63
N ASP A 60 -14.56 -19.99 2.78
CA ASP A 60 -15.38 -20.43 1.65
C ASP A 60 -16.03 -19.21 0.99
N VAL A 61 -15.90 -19.11 -0.34
CA VAL A 61 -16.44 -18.00 -1.12
C VAL A 61 -17.46 -18.53 -2.11
N THR A 62 -18.72 -18.16 -1.90
CA THR A 62 -19.82 -18.44 -2.83
C THR A 62 -20.45 -17.15 -3.31
N TYR A 63 -21.39 -17.22 -4.25
CA TYR A 63 -21.99 -16.04 -4.85
C TYR A 63 -23.48 -16.25 -5.12
N GLY A 64 -24.20 -15.13 -5.22
CA GLY A 64 -25.55 -15.10 -5.77
C GLY A 64 -25.63 -14.13 -6.95
N LYS A 65 -26.81 -13.54 -7.14
CA LYS A 65 -27.08 -12.65 -8.26
C LYS A 65 -26.33 -11.30 -8.15
N ASP A 66 -26.28 -10.74 -6.96
CA ASP A 66 -25.82 -9.38 -6.65
C ASP A 66 -25.08 -9.32 -5.31
N TYR A 67 -24.45 -10.43 -4.91
CA TYR A 67 -23.70 -10.53 -3.66
C TYR A 67 -22.64 -11.64 -3.73
N ILE A 68 -21.69 -11.55 -2.80
CA ILE A 68 -20.72 -12.58 -2.47
C ILE A 68 -21.00 -13.05 -1.04
N PHE A 69 -20.87 -14.35 -0.80
CA PHE A 69 -20.79 -14.91 0.55
C PHE A 69 -19.34 -15.22 0.87
N ILE A 70 -18.90 -14.82 2.06
CA ILE A 70 -17.66 -15.29 2.64
C ILE A 70 -18.03 -15.97 3.95
N ASN A 71 -17.86 -17.30 4.01
CA ASN A 71 -18.51 -18.16 5.00
C ASN A 71 -20.03 -17.87 5.04
N ASN A 72 -20.54 -17.41 6.18
CA ASN A 72 -21.96 -17.11 6.39
C ASN A 72 -22.30 -15.62 6.22
N THR A 73 -21.35 -14.78 5.83
CA THR A 73 -21.53 -13.33 5.72
C THR A 73 -21.91 -12.96 4.29
N LYS A 74 -23.13 -12.45 4.10
CA LYS A 74 -23.60 -11.92 2.82
C LYS A 74 -23.06 -10.50 2.62
N ILE A 75 -22.33 -10.27 1.54
CA ILE A 75 -21.81 -8.95 1.17
C ILE A 75 -22.39 -8.55 -0.19
N PRO A 76 -23.22 -7.49 -0.27
CA PRO A 76 -23.77 -7.01 -1.53
C PRO A 76 -22.66 -6.55 -2.48
N LEU A 77 -22.86 -6.80 -3.77
CA LEU A 77 -21.93 -6.49 -4.85
C LEU A 77 -22.68 -5.75 -5.97
N SER A 78 -22.28 -4.51 -6.23
CA SER A 78 -22.71 -3.74 -7.40
C SER A 78 -21.67 -3.77 -8.52
N THR A 79 -22.09 -3.40 -9.73
CA THR A 79 -21.21 -3.29 -10.91
C THR A 79 -21.25 -1.90 -11.54
N GLU A 80 -21.49 -0.88 -10.71
CA GLU A 80 -21.67 0.50 -11.14
C GLU A 80 -20.34 1.13 -11.56
N LYS A 81 -20.38 1.88 -12.65
CA LYS A 81 -19.20 2.55 -13.22
C LYS A 81 -19.00 3.95 -12.66
N ASP A 82 -20.09 4.65 -12.38
CA ASP A 82 -20.08 6.00 -11.82
C ASP A 82 -20.10 5.90 -10.28
N PRO A 83 -19.08 6.45 -9.58
CA PRO A 83 -19.02 6.52 -8.12
C PRO A 83 -20.30 6.98 -7.42
N LYS A 84 -21.07 7.88 -8.06
CA LYS A 84 -22.29 8.48 -7.50
C LYS A 84 -23.47 7.51 -7.48
N ASN A 85 -23.47 6.54 -8.40
CA ASN A 85 -24.56 5.58 -8.55
C ASN A 85 -24.35 4.32 -7.72
N ILE A 86 -23.16 4.14 -7.14
CA ILE A 86 -22.89 2.98 -6.29
C ILE A 86 -23.79 3.07 -5.04
N PRO A 87 -24.54 1.99 -4.68
CA PRO A 87 -25.56 2.02 -3.63
C PRO A 87 -24.98 2.00 -2.20
N TRP A 88 -23.93 2.80 -1.93
CA TRP A 88 -23.33 2.93 -0.61
C TRP A 88 -24.33 3.34 0.48
N LYS A 89 -25.33 4.14 0.11
CA LYS A 89 -26.37 4.60 1.01
C LYS A 89 -27.24 3.44 1.53
N GLU A 90 -27.58 2.50 0.66
CA GLU A 90 -28.43 1.35 0.99
C GLU A 90 -27.75 0.41 1.99
N HIS A 91 -26.42 0.40 2.00
CA HIS A 91 -25.61 -0.44 2.86
C HIS A 91 -24.97 0.30 4.05
N ASN A 92 -25.37 1.56 4.28
CA ASN A 92 -24.89 2.42 5.36
C ASN A 92 -23.35 2.50 5.43
N ILE A 93 -22.68 2.68 4.29
CA ILE A 93 -21.21 2.72 4.23
C ILE A 93 -20.68 4.04 4.79
N ASP A 94 -19.81 3.95 5.80
CA ASP A 94 -19.15 5.11 6.41
C ASP A 94 -17.91 5.55 5.64
N ILE A 95 -17.09 4.58 5.24
CA ILE A 95 -15.81 4.79 4.53
C ILE A 95 -15.74 3.93 3.27
N VAL A 96 -15.33 4.55 2.16
CA VAL A 96 -15.03 3.84 0.91
C VAL A 96 -13.52 3.66 0.75
N LEU A 97 -13.10 2.43 0.47
CA LEU A 97 -11.75 2.09 0.03
C LEU A 97 -11.73 2.08 -1.51
N GLU A 98 -11.21 3.14 -2.10
CA GLU A 98 -11.14 3.36 -3.54
C GLU A 98 -9.87 2.71 -4.13
N CYS A 99 -10.06 1.58 -4.81
CA CYS A 99 -8.99 0.69 -5.29
C CYS A 99 -9.03 0.45 -6.81
N THR A 100 -9.79 1.24 -7.58
CA THR A 100 -9.89 1.09 -9.04
C THR A 100 -8.67 1.66 -9.76
N GLY A 101 -7.94 2.58 -9.13
CA GLY A 101 -6.87 3.38 -9.74
C GLY A 101 -7.37 4.46 -10.71
N LYS A 102 -8.68 4.56 -10.97
CA LYS A 102 -9.29 5.54 -11.88
C LYS A 102 -9.65 6.84 -11.18
N PHE A 103 -10.17 6.77 -9.94
CA PHE A 103 -10.63 7.93 -9.17
C PHE A 103 -9.52 8.47 -8.27
N ASN A 104 -8.34 8.74 -8.85
CA ASN A 104 -7.11 9.13 -8.13
C ASN A 104 -6.89 10.66 -8.06
N LYS A 105 -7.97 11.43 -8.15
CA LYS A 105 -8.01 12.89 -7.94
C LYS A 105 -9.06 13.20 -6.90
N LYS A 106 -8.83 14.23 -6.08
CA LYS A 106 -9.79 14.59 -5.02
C LYS A 106 -11.21 14.77 -5.55
N SER A 107 -11.39 15.58 -6.60
CA SER A 107 -12.71 15.83 -7.20
C SER A 107 -13.43 14.57 -7.69
N LEU A 108 -12.69 13.52 -8.08
CA LEU A 108 -13.24 12.25 -8.54
C LEU A 108 -13.54 11.31 -7.36
N ALA A 109 -12.64 11.24 -6.38
CA ALA A 109 -12.86 10.44 -5.17
C ALA A 109 -14.01 11.00 -4.32
N GLU A 110 -14.19 12.32 -4.28
CA GLU A 110 -15.30 13.00 -3.61
C GLU A 110 -16.67 12.59 -4.17
N GLU A 111 -16.74 12.02 -5.37
CA GLU A 111 -18.00 11.54 -5.95
C GLU A 111 -18.61 10.36 -5.18
N HIS A 112 -17.82 9.66 -4.35
CA HIS A 112 -18.36 8.67 -3.41
C HIS A 112 -19.00 9.30 -2.17
N ILE A 113 -18.59 10.51 -1.80
CA ILE A 113 -19.05 11.18 -0.58
C ILE A 113 -20.50 11.61 -0.77
N ASN A 114 -21.33 11.28 0.20
CA ASN A 114 -22.74 11.64 0.22
C ASN A 114 -23.21 11.87 1.66
N SER A 115 -24.53 11.87 1.89
CA SER A 115 -25.09 12.05 3.23
C SER A 115 -24.65 10.98 4.23
N ILE A 116 -24.26 9.79 3.78
CA ILE A 116 -23.83 8.66 4.60
C ILE A 116 -22.32 8.46 4.53
N VAL A 117 -21.75 8.31 3.32
CA VAL A 117 -20.29 8.12 3.16
C VAL A 117 -19.56 9.38 3.58
N LYS A 118 -18.80 9.28 4.68
CA LYS A 118 -18.11 10.44 5.29
C LYS A 118 -16.71 10.63 4.76
N LYS A 119 -16.02 9.53 4.44
CA LYS A 119 -14.59 9.55 4.07
C LYS A 119 -14.29 8.53 2.97
N VAL A 120 -13.23 8.82 2.21
CA VAL A 120 -12.71 7.97 1.13
C VAL A 120 -11.21 7.82 1.32
N ILE A 121 -10.73 6.58 1.31
CA ILE A 121 -9.31 6.25 1.30
C ILE A 121 -8.95 5.74 -0.10
N VAL A 122 -8.04 6.42 -0.78
CA VAL A 122 -7.61 6.09 -2.13
C VAL A 122 -6.31 5.29 -2.09
N SER A 123 -6.28 4.15 -2.79
CA SER A 123 -5.16 3.20 -2.83
C SER A 123 -3.98 3.64 -3.71
N ALA A 124 -3.78 4.95 -3.91
CA ALA A 124 -2.78 5.49 -4.83
C ALA A 124 -2.34 6.90 -4.41
N PRO A 125 -1.16 7.36 -4.85
CA PRO A 125 -0.79 8.76 -4.76
C PRO A 125 -1.82 9.63 -5.47
N MET A 126 -2.15 10.77 -4.87
CA MET A 126 -3.17 11.68 -5.36
C MET A 126 -2.69 13.11 -5.25
N GLU A 127 -2.96 13.90 -6.29
CA GLU A 127 -2.79 15.35 -6.23
C GLU A 127 -3.95 15.97 -5.46
N ASN A 128 -3.64 16.94 -4.59
CA ASN A 128 -4.62 17.70 -3.82
C ASN A 128 -5.55 16.85 -2.93
N SER A 129 -5.11 15.69 -2.46
CA SER A 129 -5.76 14.99 -1.34
C SER A 129 -5.85 15.91 -0.13
N ASP A 130 -6.83 15.74 0.76
CA ASP A 130 -6.83 16.47 2.04
C ASP A 130 -5.57 16.15 2.85
N ILE A 131 -5.15 14.87 2.77
CA ILE A 131 -3.96 14.36 3.42
C ILE A 131 -3.45 13.13 2.67
N THR A 132 -2.13 12.98 2.57
CA THR A 132 -1.51 11.69 2.31
C THR A 132 -0.97 11.11 3.61
N LEU A 133 -1.46 9.93 3.97
CA LEU A 133 -1.18 9.29 5.24
C LEU A 133 -0.38 7.99 5.01
N VAL A 134 0.73 7.86 5.73
CA VAL A 134 1.44 6.59 5.88
C VAL A 134 1.33 6.19 7.34
N TYR A 135 0.58 5.11 7.56
CA TYR A 135 0.32 4.61 8.91
C TYR A 135 1.64 4.31 9.63
N GLY A 136 1.76 4.81 10.87
CA GLY A 136 2.94 4.65 11.71
C GLY A 136 4.06 5.66 11.44
N VAL A 137 3.85 6.63 10.53
CA VAL A 137 4.83 7.68 10.22
C VAL A 137 4.31 9.07 10.55
N ASN A 138 3.12 9.41 10.04
CA ASN A 138 2.54 10.75 10.17
C ASN A 138 1.06 10.68 10.61
N ASN A 139 0.74 9.78 11.54
CA ASN A 139 -0.64 9.56 12.01
C ASN A 139 -1.24 10.82 12.65
N GLU A 140 -0.41 11.57 13.36
CA GLU A 140 -0.76 12.73 14.17
C GLU A 140 -1.28 13.93 13.38
N ILE A 141 -0.96 14.01 12.07
CA ILE A 141 -1.45 15.10 11.22
C ILE A 141 -2.88 14.85 10.70
N LEU A 142 -3.46 13.67 10.97
CA LEU A 142 -4.82 13.35 10.60
C LEU A 142 -5.83 14.16 11.42
N LYS A 143 -6.81 14.77 10.74
CA LYS A 143 -7.84 15.61 11.38
C LYS A 143 -9.25 15.15 11.01
N LYS A 144 -10.23 15.57 11.81
CA LYS A 144 -11.65 15.18 11.65
C LYS A 144 -12.21 15.63 10.30
N GLU A 145 -11.81 16.81 9.83
CA GLU A 145 -12.26 17.43 8.59
C GLU A 145 -11.70 16.78 7.31
N HIS A 146 -10.63 15.97 7.40
CA HIS A 146 -10.08 15.28 6.23
C HIS A 146 -11.08 14.23 5.74
N LYS A 147 -11.57 14.36 4.51
CA LYS A 147 -12.56 13.47 3.89
C LYS A 147 -11.95 12.59 2.83
N VAL A 148 -11.00 13.09 2.04
CA VAL A 148 -10.33 12.34 0.98
C VAL A 148 -8.86 12.13 1.33
N ILE A 149 -8.55 10.90 1.71
CA ILE A 149 -7.25 10.47 2.20
C ILE A 149 -6.55 9.66 1.11
N SER A 150 -5.32 10.03 0.79
CA SER A 150 -4.40 9.21 -0.02
C SER A 150 -3.62 8.28 0.89
N ALA A 151 -3.62 6.98 0.60
CA ALA A 151 -2.74 6.02 1.28
C ALA A 151 -1.30 6.03 0.72
N GLY A 152 -0.99 6.95 -0.21
CA GLY A 152 0.28 6.96 -0.94
C GLY A 152 0.41 5.76 -1.87
N SER A 153 1.62 5.25 -2.02
CA SER A 153 1.92 4.02 -2.78
C SER A 153 2.51 2.95 -1.88
N CYS A 154 2.53 1.69 -2.36
CA CYS A 154 3.26 0.61 -1.71
C CYS A 154 4.74 0.98 -1.43
N THR A 155 5.44 1.56 -2.42
CA THR A 155 6.82 2.05 -2.25
C THR A 155 6.93 3.14 -1.19
N THR A 156 5.98 4.08 -1.14
CA THR A 156 5.95 5.14 -0.12
C THR A 156 5.78 4.56 1.28
N ASN A 157 4.90 3.57 1.45
CA ASN A 157 4.66 2.91 2.73
C ASN A 157 5.88 2.14 3.23
N CYS A 158 6.68 1.57 2.32
CA CYS A 158 7.95 0.93 2.68
C CYS A 158 9.03 1.94 3.07
N ILE A 159 9.25 3.00 2.28
CA ILE A 159 10.39 3.89 2.50
C ILE A 159 10.18 4.95 3.58
N ALA A 160 8.95 5.40 3.80
CA ALA A 160 8.68 6.50 4.74
C ALA A 160 9.10 6.18 6.20
N PRO A 161 8.82 4.98 6.76
CA PRO A 161 9.31 4.63 8.10
C PRO A 161 10.83 4.67 8.21
N ILE A 162 11.55 4.12 7.22
CA ILE A 162 13.02 4.08 7.22
C ILE A 162 13.58 5.51 7.15
N LEU A 163 13.04 6.34 6.24
CA LEU A 163 13.47 7.73 6.11
C LEU A 163 13.22 8.53 7.38
N LYS A 164 12.08 8.34 8.06
CA LYS A 164 11.76 9.02 9.31
C LYS A 164 12.78 8.64 10.39
N ILE A 165 13.00 7.34 10.61
CA ILE A 165 13.94 6.83 11.60
C ILE A 165 15.35 7.36 11.34
N MET A 166 15.86 7.25 10.11
CA MET A 166 17.20 7.72 9.75
C MET A 166 17.34 9.25 9.83
N HIS A 167 16.30 10.00 9.43
CA HIS A 167 16.33 11.45 9.50
C HIS A 167 16.34 11.97 10.94
N ASP A 168 15.52 11.39 11.82
CA ASP A 168 15.41 11.81 13.22
C ASP A 168 16.68 11.48 14.02
N THR A 169 17.35 10.38 13.69
CA THR A 169 18.50 9.87 14.48
C THR A 169 19.83 10.42 14.00
N ILE A 170 20.21 10.13 12.75
CA ILE A 170 21.51 10.47 12.16
C ILE A 170 21.45 11.61 11.15
N GLY A 171 20.24 12.02 10.74
CA GLY A 171 20.01 13.08 9.77
C GLY A 171 20.33 12.64 8.35
N ILE A 172 19.47 13.03 7.40
CA ILE A 172 19.68 12.80 5.96
C ILE A 172 20.02 14.12 5.29
N LYS A 173 21.21 14.19 4.65
CA LYS A 173 21.65 15.33 3.85
C LYS A 173 21.01 15.31 2.47
N ASN A 174 21.15 14.19 1.76
CA ASN A 174 20.54 13.91 0.47
C ASN A 174 20.57 12.39 0.20
N GLY A 175 19.83 11.92 -0.80
CA GLY A 175 19.82 10.51 -1.14
C GLY A 175 19.11 10.18 -2.45
N PHE A 176 19.29 8.94 -2.87
CA PHE A 176 18.71 8.36 -4.06
C PHE A 176 18.08 7.01 -3.74
N LEU A 177 16.86 6.81 -4.24
CA LEU A 177 16.04 5.62 -4.07
C LEU A 177 15.98 4.86 -5.39
N THR A 178 16.29 3.57 -5.39
CA THR A 178 15.93 2.65 -6.48
C THR A 178 14.98 1.60 -5.93
N THR A 179 13.76 1.53 -6.47
CA THR A 179 12.84 0.42 -6.16
C THR A 179 13.00 -0.69 -7.20
N ILE A 180 13.42 -1.87 -6.77
CA ILE A 180 13.45 -3.09 -7.55
C ILE A 180 12.10 -3.76 -7.31
N HIS A 181 11.17 -3.49 -8.22
CA HIS A 181 9.76 -3.70 -7.97
C HIS A 181 9.23 -4.87 -8.80
N SER A 182 8.49 -5.77 -8.19
CA SER A 182 7.69 -6.78 -8.90
C SER A 182 6.80 -6.15 -9.97
N TYR A 183 6.49 -6.88 -11.03
CA TYR A 183 5.62 -6.33 -12.06
C TYR A 183 4.19 -6.11 -11.54
N THR A 184 3.46 -5.18 -12.17
CA THR A 184 2.07 -4.91 -11.82
C THR A 184 1.19 -5.01 -13.08
N ASN A 185 -0.12 -4.89 -12.89
CA ASN A 185 -1.11 -4.91 -13.97
C ASN A 185 -0.96 -3.74 -14.98
N ASP A 186 -0.14 -2.74 -14.69
CA ASP A 186 0.14 -1.63 -15.62
C ASP A 186 1.13 -2.03 -16.72
N GLN A 187 1.88 -3.13 -16.53
CA GLN A 187 2.80 -3.66 -17.55
C GLN A 187 2.16 -4.76 -18.38
N ASN A 188 2.69 -4.95 -19.59
CA ASN A 188 2.17 -5.94 -20.52
C ASN A 188 2.88 -7.29 -20.38
N LEU A 189 2.14 -8.38 -20.51
CA LEU A 189 2.70 -9.74 -20.55
C LEU A 189 3.57 -9.96 -21.80
N VAL A 190 3.14 -9.42 -22.92
CA VAL A 190 3.83 -9.39 -24.22
C VAL A 190 3.90 -7.95 -24.72
N ASP A 191 4.81 -7.64 -25.64
CA ASP A 191 4.97 -6.28 -26.16
C ASP A 191 3.62 -5.72 -26.69
N ASN A 192 3.14 -4.60 -26.16
CA ASN A 192 1.82 -4.02 -26.48
C ASN A 192 1.77 -2.50 -26.18
N ASN A 193 0.70 -1.84 -26.63
CA ASN A 193 0.50 -0.39 -26.50
C ASN A 193 0.57 0.09 -25.05
N HIS A 194 1.41 1.08 -24.79
CA HIS A 194 1.47 1.81 -23.53
C HIS A 194 2.11 3.20 -23.76
N LYS A 195 1.69 4.22 -23.01
CA LYS A 195 2.21 5.60 -23.14
C LYS A 195 3.70 5.74 -22.80
N ASP A 196 4.16 4.93 -21.84
CA ASP A 196 5.57 4.72 -21.52
C ASP A 196 6.07 3.51 -22.34
N LEU A 197 6.92 3.76 -23.35
CA LEU A 197 7.45 2.75 -24.25
C LEU A 197 8.28 1.67 -23.56
N ARG A 198 8.77 1.92 -22.33
CA ARG A 198 9.45 0.87 -21.55
C ARG A 198 8.44 -0.10 -20.96
N ARG A 199 7.30 0.40 -20.45
CA ARG A 199 6.19 -0.45 -19.95
C ARG A 199 5.39 -1.12 -21.07
N ALA A 200 5.59 -0.68 -22.31
CA ALA A 200 5.09 -1.38 -23.49
C ALA A 200 5.75 -2.76 -23.71
N ARG A 201 6.88 -3.06 -23.03
CA ARG A 201 7.64 -4.30 -23.22
C ARG A 201 7.19 -5.42 -22.28
N ALA A 202 7.40 -6.67 -22.71
CA ALA A 202 7.07 -7.90 -21.99
C ALA A 202 7.67 -7.94 -20.57
N SER A 203 6.80 -7.93 -19.56
CA SER A 203 7.15 -7.81 -18.14
C SER A 203 7.90 -9.01 -17.57
N ALA A 204 7.62 -10.21 -18.08
CA ALA A 204 8.23 -11.46 -17.60
C ALA A 204 9.62 -11.74 -18.19
N LEU A 205 10.10 -10.90 -19.12
CA LEU A 205 11.36 -11.11 -19.85
C LEU A 205 12.38 -9.98 -19.68
N SER A 206 12.01 -8.90 -18.97
CA SER A 206 12.80 -7.66 -18.96
C SER A 206 12.90 -7.04 -17.57
N MET A 207 14.05 -6.42 -17.31
CA MET A 207 14.17 -5.38 -16.28
C MET A 207 13.79 -4.04 -16.91
N ILE A 208 12.70 -3.42 -16.43
CA ILE A 208 12.09 -2.24 -17.08
C ILE A 208 12.30 -1.00 -16.22
N PRO A 209 13.21 -0.08 -16.58
CA PRO A 209 13.36 1.20 -15.87
C PRO A 209 12.12 2.07 -16.03
N THR A 210 11.64 2.66 -14.95
CA THR A 210 10.50 3.57 -14.97
C THR A 210 10.56 4.59 -13.83
N THR A 211 9.73 5.62 -13.91
CA THR A 211 9.65 6.65 -12.88
C THR A 211 8.89 6.13 -11.65
N THR A 212 9.27 6.62 -10.47
CA THR A 212 8.55 6.39 -9.22
C THR A 212 7.97 7.71 -8.69
N GLY A 213 6.73 7.67 -8.21
CA GLY A 213 6.09 8.81 -7.57
C GLY A 213 6.45 8.96 -6.09
N ALA A 214 7.13 7.97 -5.50
CA ALA A 214 7.29 7.88 -4.05
C ALA A 214 8.01 9.10 -3.45
N THR A 215 9.04 9.63 -4.12
CA THR A 215 9.82 10.78 -3.64
C THR A 215 8.98 12.06 -3.55
N LYS A 216 8.06 12.28 -4.50
CA LYS A 216 7.13 13.42 -4.45
C LYS A 216 6.20 13.31 -3.25
N THR A 217 5.71 12.11 -2.95
CA THR A 217 4.83 11.86 -1.80
C THR A 217 5.58 11.98 -0.47
N ILE A 218 6.85 11.59 -0.41
CA ILE A 218 7.66 11.77 0.81
C ILE A 218 7.76 13.24 1.21
N ASN A 219 7.84 14.18 0.27
CA ASN A 219 7.90 15.61 0.59
C ASN A 219 6.68 16.11 1.39
N SER A 220 5.51 15.47 1.27
CA SER A 220 4.32 15.82 2.07
C SER A 220 4.24 15.06 3.40
N ILE A 221 4.98 13.95 3.53
CA ILE A 221 4.98 13.10 4.73
C ILE A 221 6.10 13.53 5.70
N ILE A 222 7.28 13.87 5.15
CA ILE A 222 8.47 14.29 5.89
C ILE A 222 8.98 15.59 5.23
N PRO A 223 8.38 16.76 5.55
CA PRO A 223 8.69 18.03 4.89
C PRO A 223 10.16 18.44 4.93
N GLU A 224 10.91 18.02 5.96
CA GLU A 224 12.34 18.26 6.15
C GLU A 224 13.22 17.59 5.08
N LEU A 225 12.67 16.61 4.35
CA LEU A 225 13.31 15.91 3.24
C LEU A 225 12.94 16.49 1.87
N LYS A 226 12.15 17.57 1.83
CA LYS A 226 11.73 18.20 0.57
C LYS A 226 12.94 18.62 -0.27
N GLY A 227 13.04 18.06 -1.47
CA GLY A 227 14.12 18.33 -2.42
C GLY A 227 15.45 17.64 -2.11
N LYS A 228 15.54 16.83 -1.05
CA LYS A 228 16.76 16.09 -0.67
C LYS A 228 16.85 14.70 -1.30
N LEU A 229 15.72 14.17 -1.77
CA LEU A 229 15.60 12.81 -2.28
C LEU A 229 15.15 12.79 -3.74
N ASN A 230 15.78 11.94 -4.53
CA ASN A 230 15.31 11.56 -5.85
C ASN A 230 15.26 10.04 -5.98
N GLY A 231 14.65 9.51 -7.04
CA GLY A 231 14.59 8.07 -7.19
C GLY A 231 13.98 7.59 -8.49
N THR A 232 14.16 6.29 -8.72
CA THR A 232 13.71 5.56 -9.90
C THR A 232 13.15 4.20 -9.49
N ALA A 233 12.55 3.51 -10.46
CA ALA A 233 12.11 2.14 -10.32
C ALA A 233 12.67 1.28 -11.44
N ILE A 234 12.93 0.02 -11.14
CA ILE A 234 13.18 -1.03 -12.12
C ILE A 234 12.15 -2.10 -11.86
N ARG A 235 11.28 -2.37 -12.84
CA ARG A 235 10.34 -3.49 -12.76
C ARG A 235 11.09 -4.77 -13.12
N VAL A 236 10.93 -5.82 -12.32
CA VAL A 236 11.61 -7.10 -12.50
C VAL A 236 10.60 -8.24 -12.69
N PRO A 237 10.98 -9.38 -13.31
CA PRO A 237 10.09 -10.49 -13.63
C PRO A 237 9.75 -11.34 -12.39
N THR A 238 9.33 -10.70 -11.30
CA THR A 238 8.79 -11.33 -10.10
C THR A 238 7.34 -10.89 -9.90
N PRO A 239 6.43 -11.79 -9.51
CA PRO A 239 5.00 -11.52 -9.43
C PRO A 239 4.60 -10.69 -8.20
N ASN A 240 5.37 -10.80 -7.11
CA ASN A 240 5.12 -10.10 -5.87
C ASN A 240 6.40 -9.97 -5.04
N VAL A 241 6.32 -9.12 -4.02
CA VAL A 241 7.42 -8.65 -3.19
C VAL A 241 8.40 -7.79 -3.98
N SER A 242 8.73 -6.66 -3.40
CA SER A 242 9.62 -5.67 -3.98
C SER A 242 10.69 -5.31 -2.97
N MET A 243 11.78 -4.72 -3.44
CA MET A 243 12.88 -4.25 -2.61
C MET A 243 13.15 -2.78 -2.89
N ILE A 244 13.42 -2.03 -1.83
CA ILE A 244 13.96 -0.68 -1.92
C ILE A 244 15.45 -0.75 -1.65
N ASP A 245 16.22 -0.13 -2.55
CA ASP A 245 17.62 0.21 -2.39
C ASP A 245 17.70 1.72 -2.12
N LEU A 246 17.99 2.10 -0.86
CA LEU A 246 18.14 3.49 -0.44
C LEU A 246 19.62 3.78 -0.23
N VAL A 247 20.17 4.72 -1.00
CA VAL A 247 21.50 5.28 -0.78
C VAL A 247 21.37 6.72 -0.32
N PHE A 248 22.03 7.11 0.76
CA PHE A 248 21.96 8.47 1.27
C PHE A 248 23.25 8.90 1.97
N ASN A 249 23.49 10.21 2.00
CA ASN A 249 24.53 10.80 2.82
C ASN A 249 23.92 11.20 4.17
N SER A 250 24.45 10.65 5.26
CA SER A 250 24.07 11.07 6.61
C SER A 250 24.69 12.42 6.98
N ILE A 251 24.10 13.11 7.97
CA ILE A 251 24.68 14.34 8.53
C ILE A 251 25.68 13.98 9.64
N LYS A 252 25.30 13.05 10.52
CA LYS A 252 26.17 12.49 11.55
C LYS A 252 26.92 11.29 10.97
N SER A 253 28.20 11.18 11.32
CA SER A 253 28.98 9.99 11.02
C SER A 253 28.42 8.77 11.75
N THR A 254 28.38 7.65 11.05
CA THR A 254 27.77 6.41 11.52
C THR A 254 28.51 5.19 10.96
N ASN A 255 28.03 3.99 11.29
CA ASN A 255 28.50 2.72 10.76
C ASN A 255 27.36 1.70 10.63
N THR A 256 27.60 0.59 9.94
CA THR A 256 26.60 -0.46 9.69
C THR A 256 25.93 -0.97 10.98
N ASN A 257 26.70 -1.18 12.06
CA ASN A 257 26.16 -1.71 13.31
C ASN A 257 25.22 -0.71 13.99
N GLU A 258 25.55 0.58 13.94
CA GLU A 258 24.70 1.64 14.49
C GLU A 258 23.37 1.75 13.75
N ILE A 259 23.38 1.79 12.40
CA ILE A 259 22.15 1.84 11.59
C ILE A 259 21.25 0.64 11.90
N ASN A 260 21.82 -0.57 11.88
CA ASN A 260 21.07 -1.79 12.16
C ASN A 260 20.51 -1.80 13.60
N SER A 261 21.27 -1.31 14.58
CA SER A 261 20.83 -1.24 15.98
C SER A 261 19.68 -0.26 16.16
N ILE A 262 19.76 0.92 15.54
CA ILE A 262 18.67 1.90 15.52
C ILE A 262 17.40 1.26 14.97
N ILE A 263 17.46 0.69 13.75
CA ILE A 263 16.28 0.10 13.11
C ILE A 263 15.71 -1.05 13.95
N LYS A 264 16.57 -1.88 14.56
CA LYS A 264 16.15 -2.96 15.45
C LYS A 264 15.41 -2.44 16.67
N GLU A 265 15.89 -1.38 17.32
CA GLU A 265 15.22 -0.76 18.46
C GLU A 265 13.80 -0.27 18.07
N PHE A 266 13.69 0.47 16.96
CA PHE A 266 12.39 0.94 16.48
C PHE A 266 11.45 -0.21 16.07
N SER A 267 11.98 -1.31 15.52
CA SER A 267 11.18 -2.45 15.11
C SER A 267 10.48 -3.17 16.26
N GLN A 268 11.05 -3.15 17.48
CA GLN A 268 10.49 -3.84 18.64
C GLN A 268 9.10 -3.33 19.04
N ASN A 269 8.82 -2.05 18.75
CA ASN A 269 7.58 -1.38 19.11
C ASN A 269 6.77 -0.94 17.87
N SER A 270 7.13 -1.41 16.68
CA SER A 270 6.49 -1.01 15.43
C SER A 270 5.67 -2.14 14.82
N LYS A 271 4.50 -1.77 14.31
CA LYS A 271 3.65 -2.65 13.49
C LYS A 271 3.95 -2.55 12.00
N VAL A 272 4.82 -1.63 11.58
CA VAL A 272 5.05 -1.31 10.16
C VAL A 272 6.47 -1.57 9.68
N ILE A 273 7.45 -1.61 10.57
CA ILE A 273 8.84 -1.92 10.22
C ILE A 273 9.35 -3.12 11.00
N ASN A 274 10.11 -3.96 10.33
CA ASN A 274 10.88 -5.04 10.94
C ASN A 274 12.31 -5.05 10.38
N ILE A 275 13.18 -5.85 10.97
CA ILE A 275 14.54 -6.09 10.50
C ILE A 275 14.88 -7.59 10.60
N THR A 276 15.62 -8.11 9.64
CA THR A 276 16.09 -9.50 9.64
C THR A 276 17.57 -9.56 9.32
N ASP A 277 18.28 -10.49 9.98
CA ASP A 277 19.66 -10.88 9.70
C ASP A 277 19.74 -12.24 8.97
N LYS A 278 18.60 -12.90 8.75
CA LYS A 278 18.51 -14.12 7.95
C LYS A 278 18.74 -13.80 6.48
N LYS A 279 19.49 -14.67 5.80
CA LYS A 279 19.74 -14.62 4.35
C LYS A 279 18.52 -15.11 3.57
N LEU A 280 17.53 -14.23 3.41
CA LEU A 280 16.27 -14.49 2.73
C LEU A 280 16.24 -13.83 1.35
N VAL A 281 15.26 -14.20 0.53
CA VAL A 281 15.02 -13.64 -0.80
C VAL A 281 13.56 -13.18 -0.94
N SER A 282 13.22 -12.54 -2.06
CA SER A 282 11.91 -11.88 -2.25
C SER A 282 10.71 -12.75 -1.84
N ILE A 283 10.65 -14.01 -2.28
CA ILE A 283 9.49 -14.86 -2.02
C ILE A 283 9.24 -15.14 -0.52
N ASP A 284 10.29 -15.08 0.31
CA ASP A 284 10.20 -15.33 1.75
C ASP A 284 9.42 -14.23 2.50
N PHE A 285 9.22 -13.08 1.86
CA PHE A 285 8.45 -11.95 2.40
C PHE A 285 7.04 -11.86 1.80
N CYS A 286 6.65 -12.80 0.95
CA CYS A 286 5.29 -12.85 0.42
C CYS A 286 4.31 -13.01 1.57
N HIS A 287 3.20 -12.27 1.52
CA HIS A 287 2.17 -12.26 2.56
C HIS A 287 2.64 -11.68 3.91
N SER A 288 3.78 -10.98 3.93
CA SER A 288 4.26 -10.26 5.12
C SER A 288 3.36 -9.08 5.48
N THR A 289 3.14 -8.88 6.78
CA THR A 289 2.29 -7.81 7.32
C THR A 289 3.02 -6.48 7.49
N TYR A 290 4.36 -6.47 7.41
CA TYR A 290 5.17 -5.27 7.62
C TYR A 290 5.29 -4.45 6.33
N SER A 291 5.18 -3.13 6.45
CA SER A 291 5.40 -2.21 5.32
C SER A 291 6.84 -2.22 4.84
N ALA A 292 7.80 -2.47 5.73
CA ALA A 292 9.21 -2.60 5.41
C ALA A 292 9.87 -3.64 6.31
N ILE A 293 10.70 -4.51 5.70
CA ILE A 293 11.59 -5.41 6.41
C ILE A 293 13.00 -5.10 5.95
N VAL A 294 13.79 -4.46 6.80
CA VAL A 294 15.18 -4.11 6.50
C VAL A 294 16.03 -5.38 6.52
N ASP A 295 16.88 -5.54 5.52
CA ASP A 295 17.88 -6.61 5.48
C ASP A 295 19.17 -6.11 6.12
N ALA A 296 19.47 -6.61 7.31
CA ALA A 296 20.62 -6.19 8.10
C ALA A 296 21.96 -6.52 7.42
N ASN A 297 21.99 -7.55 6.56
CA ASN A 297 23.18 -7.92 5.80
C ASN A 297 23.43 -7.01 4.60
N GLU A 298 22.39 -6.28 4.16
CA GLU A 298 22.45 -5.36 3.03
C GLU A 298 22.55 -3.89 3.47
N THR A 299 23.01 -3.66 4.70
CA THR A 299 23.32 -2.34 5.24
C THR A 299 24.82 -2.06 5.15
N TYR A 300 25.17 -1.00 4.41
CA TYR A 300 26.56 -0.62 4.19
C TYR A 300 26.79 0.85 4.54
N VAL A 301 27.95 1.14 5.12
CA VAL A 301 28.41 2.53 5.32
C VAL A 301 29.81 2.66 4.76
N THR A 302 29.96 3.60 3.82
CA THR A 302 31.23 3.95 3.18
C THR A 302 31.64 5.34 3.62
N ASP A 303 32.91 5.51 4.00
CA ASP A 303 33.48 6.80 4.45
C ASP A 303 32.64 7.48 5.55
N ASN A 304 32.14 6.66 6.49
CA ASN A 304 31.34 7.03 7.66
C ASN A 304 30.00 7.76 7.40
N ASN A 305 29.70 8.17 6.16
CA ASN A 305 28.52 9.00 5.87
C ASN A 305 27.71 8.52 4.66
N LEU A 306 28.31 7.80 3.69
CA LEU A 306 27.58 7.26 2.56
C LEU A 306 26.94 5.93 2.97
N CYS A 307 25.65 5.98 3.28
CA CYS A 307 24.88 4.86 3.79
C CYS A 307 24.05 4.21 2.69
N ARG A 308 23.93 2.89 2.72
CA ARG A 308 23.03 2.10 1.89
C ARG A 308 22.18 1.20 2.78
N ILE A 309 20.87 1.18 2.57
CA ILE A 309 19.91 0.32 3.26
C ILE A 309 19.04 -0.36 2.20
N ALA A 310 18.92 -1.69 2.30
CA ALA A 310 17.94 -2.46 1.53
C ALA A 310 16.74 -2.84 2.41
N ALA A 311 15.53 -2.76 1.86
CA ALA A 311 14.32 -3.15 2.56
C ALA A 311 13.30 -3.84 1.64
N TRP A 312 12.82 -5.00 2.08
CA TRP A 312 11.79 -5.80 1.42
C TRP A 312 10.39 -5.35 1.83
N TYR A 313 9.42 -5.50 0.94
CA TYR A 313 8.02 -5.27 1.22
C TYR A 313 7.13 -6.06 0.27
N ASP A 314 6.08 -6.67 0.82
CA ASP A 314 4.98 -7.15 0.00
C ASP A 314 4.19 -5.94 -0.52
N ASN A 315 4.35 -5.63 -1.81
CA ASN A 315 3.75 -4.45 -2.41
C ASN A 315 2.22 -4.52 -2.54
N GLU A 316 1.58 -5.62 -2.13
CA GLU A 316 0.14 -5.82 -2.18
C GLU A 316 -0.45 -6.03 -0.79
N TRP A 317 0.07 -7.02 -0.06
CA TRP A 317 -0.48 -7.44 1.22
C TRP A 317 -0.26 -6.41 2.32
N ALA A 318 1.00 -6.01 2.53
CA ALA A 318 1.32 -4.98 3.52
C ALA A 318 0.62 -3.65 3.19
N PHE A 319 0.55 -3.29 1.90
CA PHE A 319 -0.15 -2.07 1.47
C PHE A 319 -1.65 -2.12 1.74
N ALA A 320 -2.31 -3.27 1.47
CA ALA A 320 -3.71 -3.47 1.81
C ALA A 320 -3.94 -3.36 3.33
N MET A 321 -3.08 -3.97 4.15
CA MET A 321 -3.16 -3.81 5.60
C MET A 321 -3.00 -2.35 6.05
N ARG A 322 -2.08 -1.59 5.45
CA ARG A 322 -1.92 -0.16 5.77
C ARG A 322 -3.18 0.65 5.47
N MET A 323 -3.89 0.33 4.38
CA MET A 323 -5.18 0.97 4.10
C MET A 323 -6.25 0.65 5.17
N LEU A 324 -6.30 -0.60 5.67
CA LEU A 324 -7.20 -0.97 6.77
C LEU A 324 -6.81 -0.31 8.09
N ASP A 325 -5.52 -0.18 8.37
CA ASP A 325 -5.01 0.49 9.56
C ASP A 325 -5.40 1.99 9.54
N ILE A 326 -5.32 2.64 8.37
CA ILE A 326 -5.83 4.01 8.16
C ILE A 326 -7.34 4.08 8.37
N ALA A 327 -8.11 3.11 7.88
CA ALA A 327 -9.55 3.06 8.14
C ALA A 327 -9.84 2.95 9.65
N CYS A 328 -9.09 2.12 10.37
CA CYS A 328 -9.21 2.00 11.82
C CYS A 328 -8.91 3.34 12.53
N LEU A 329 -7.87 4.08 12.12
CA LEU A 329 -7.60 5.42 12.65
C LEU A 329 -8.74 6.39 12.40
N LEU A 330 -9.45 6.27 11.28
CA LEU A 330 -10.56 7.14 10.95
C LEU A 330 -11.83 6.82 11.74
N SER A 331 -11.96 5.61 12.30
CA SER A 331 -13.15 5.20 13.06
C SER A 331 -13.47 6.13 14.23
N GLN A 332 -12.45 6.73 14.87
CA GLN A 332 -12.58 7.71 15.95
C GLN A 332 -13.27 9.03 15.53
N TYR A 333 -13.38 9.29 14.21
CA TYR A 333 -14.02 10.49 13.66
C TYR A 333 -15.37 10.21 13.00
N ILE A 334 -15.77 8.94 12.93
CA ILE A 334 -17.04 8.49 12.36
C ILE A 334 -18.06 8.20 13.48
N ASN A 335 -17.59 7.53 14.54
CA ASN A 335 -18.41 7.14 15.69
C ASN A 335 -18.86 8.32 16.54
#